data_AF-A0A2N1PTU5-F1
#
_entry.id   AF-A0A2N1PTU5-F1
#
_cell.length_a   1.000
_cell.length_b   1.000
_cell.length_c   1.000
_cell.angle_alpha   90.00
_cell.angle_beta   90.00
_cell.angle_gamma   90.00
#
_symmetry.space_group_name_H-M   'P 1'
#
loop_
_entity.id
_entity.type
_entity.pdbx_description
1 polymer ?
#
loop_
_entity_poly.entity_id
_entity_poly.type
_entity_poly.pdbx_seq_one_letter_code
_entity_poly.pdbx_strand_id
1 'polypeptide(L)'
;MMRLANKNRRGFTLIELMIVIAIIGILAAIAIPNFSKARKQARLKACIANMRTLEGAIEMYDMDSTGSNVVSDGAVVSNAGQFVGIGVQLQSGRYLKSPPVCKSGGAYNIINAPNATEISCDKHGTVSNSQVPQ
;
A
#
# COMPACT_ATOMS: atom_id res chain seq x y z
N MET A 1 -3.93 48.82 -50.56
CA MET A 1 -4.20 47.41 -50.22
C MET A 1 -3.97 47.22 -48.73
N MET A 2 -4.99 46.84 -47.96
CA MET A 2 -5.01 45.73 -46.99
C MET A 2 -6.25 45.91 -46.10
N ARG A 3 -7.28 45.08 -46.30
CA ARG A 3 -8.49 45.06 -45.46
C ARG A 3 -8.18 44.26 -44.19
N LEU A 4 -8.35 44.88 -43.01
CA LEU A 4 -8.21 44.24 -41.71
C LEU A 4 -9.44 43.35 -41.46
N ALA A 5 -9.22 42.03 -41.43
CA ALA A 5 -10.23 41.04 -41.08
C ALA A 5 -10.60 41.18 -39.59
N ASN A 6 -11.85 41.55 -39.32
CA ASN A 6 -12.41 41.60 -37.98
C ASN A 6 -12.56 40.16 -37.43
N LYS A 7 -11.59 39.71 -36.62
CA LYS A 7 -11.68 38.43 -35.92
C LYS A 7 -12.76 38.54 -34.85
N ASN A 8 -13.90 37.93 -35.12
CA ASN A 8 -15.06 37.81 -34.24
C ASN A 8 -14.63 37.07 -32.94
N ARG A 9 -14.17 37.81 -31.93
CA ARG A 9 -13.80 37.23 -30.62
C ARG A 9 -15.07 36.95 -29.83
N ARG A 10 -15.58 35.72 -29.92
CA ARG A 10 -16.61 35.21 -29.02
C ARG A 10 -15.99 35.07 -27.62
N GLY A 11 -16.44 35.88 -26.67
CA GLY A 11 -16.07 35.76 -25.26
C GLY A 11 -16.85 34.64 -24.57
N PHE A 12 -16.23 34.04 -23.56
CA PHE A 12 -16.89 33.07 -22.66
C PHE A 12 -17.97 33.80 -21.86
N THR A 13 -19.19 33.29 -21.83
CA THR A 13 -20.23 33.88 -20.98
C THR A 13 -20.06 33.44 -19.53
N LEU A 14 -20.39 34.32 -18.57
CA LEU A 14 -20.33 33.96 -17.14
C LEU A 14 -21.24 32.77 -16.81
N ILE A 15 -22.37 32.65 -17.50
CA ILE A 15 -23.32 31.55 -17.31
C ILE A 15 -22.77 30.20 -17.81
N GLU A 16 -22.05 30.18 -18.93
CA GLU A 16 -21.36 28.96 -19.40
C GLU A 16 -20.37 28.47 -18.36
N LEU A 17 -19.61 29.37 -17.74
CA LEU A 17 -18.66 29.00 -16.70
C LEU A 17 -19.37 28.50 -15.43
N MET A 18 -20.48 29.11 -15.04
CA MET A 18 -21.25 28.72 -13.84
C MET A 18 -21.81 27.29 -13.95
N ILE A 19 -22.37 26.92 -15.10
CA ILE A 19 -22.93 25.57 -15.30
C ILE A 19 -21.82 24.51 -15.27
N VAL A 20 -20.65 24.81 -15.85
CA VAL A 20 -19.51 23.89 -15.87
C VAL A 20 -19.01 23.59 -14.45
N ILE A 21 -18.81 24.60 -13.62
CA ILE A 21 -18.35 24.38 -12.24
C ILE A 21 -19.40 23.67 -11.38
N ALA A 22 -20.70 23.90 -11.65
CA ALA A 22 -21.78 23.20 -10.96
C ALA A 22 -21.75 21.69 -11.25
N ILE A 23 -21.58 21.30 -12.52
CA ILE A 23 -21.49 19.88 -12.91
C ILE A 23 -20.22 19.23 -12.34
N ILE A 24 -19.06 19.91 -12.44
CA ILE A 24 -17.81 19.41 -11.85
C ILE A 24 -17.94 19.24 -10.34
N GLY A 25 -18.63 20.17 -9.65
CA GLY A 25 -18.89 20.09 -8.21
C GLY A 25 -19.67 18.84 -7.81
N ILE A 26 -20.73 18.49 -8.56
CA ILE A 26 -21.54 17.29 -8.32
C ILE A 26 -20.69 16.02 -8.53
N LEU A 27 -19.94 15.95 -9.62
CA LEU A 27 -19.08 14.80 -9.91
C LEU A 27 -17.98 14.63 -8.86
N ALA A 28 -17.34 15.73 -8.44
CA ALA A 28 -16.30 15.73 -7.43
C ALA A 28 -16.83 15.28 -6.05
N ALA A 29 -18.04 15.70 -5.68
CA ALA A 29 -18.66 15.33 -4.41
C ALA A 29 -18.83 13.81 -4.25
N ILE A 30 -19.12 13.08 -5.34
CA ILE A 30 -19.25 11.61 -5.33
C ILE A 30 -17.87 10.95 -5.49
N ALA A 31 -17.03 11.49 -6.37
CA ALA A 31 -15.75 10.87 -6.72
C ALA A 31 -14.72 10.92 -5.58
N ILE A 32 -14.59 12.04 -4.87
CA ILE A 32 -13.58 12.24 -3.80
C ILE A 32 -13.71 11.22 -2.65
N PRO A 33 -14.89 11.02 -2.01
CA PRO A 33 -15.00 10.06 -0.92
C PRO A 33 -14.77 8.62 -1.39
N ASN A 34 -15.24 8.28 -2.60
CA ASN A 34 -15.04 6.95 -3.17
C ASN A 34 -13.56 6.68 -3.47
N PHE A 35 -12.88 7.63 -4.11
CA PHE A 35 -11.45 7.54 -4.40
C PHE A 35 -10.60 7.41 -3.14
N SER A 36 -10.95 8.15 -2.08
CA SER A 36 -10.28 8.05 -0.78
C SER A 36 -10.41 6.65 -0.17
N LYS A 37 -11.62 6.05 -0.20
CA LYS A 37 -11.86 4.67 0.27
C LYS A 37 -11.08 3.65 -0.57
N ALA A 38 -11.17 3.74 -1.90
CA ALA A 38 -10.45 2.85 -2.81
C ALA A 38 -8.93 2.90 -2.59
N ARG A 39 -8.37 4.09 -2.37
CA ARG A 39 -6.93 4.26 -2.07
C ARG A 39 -6.54 3.60 -0.74
N LYS A 40 -7.36 3.70 0.30
CA LYS A 40 -7.13 3.02 1.59
C LYS A 40 -7.18 1.50 1.43
N GLN A 41 -8.18 0.98 0.74
CA GLN A 41 -8.30 -0.46 0.47
C GLN A 41 -7.13 -0.99 -0.36
N ALA A 42 -6.69 -0.26 -1.39
CA ALA A 42 -5.53 -0.63 -2.19
C ALA A 42 -4.24 -0.73 -1.34
N ARG A 43 -4.04 0.20 -0.40
CA ARG A 43 -2.90 0.15 0.53
C ARG A 43 -2.96 -1.04 1.47
N LEU A 44 -4.15 -1.37 1.98
CA LEU A 44 -4.37 -2.55 2.82
C LEU A 44 -4.10 -3.85 2.05
N LYS A 45 -4.67 -4.00 0.84
CA LYS A 45 -4.43 -5.17 -0.03
C LYS A 45 -2.95 -5.33 -0.39
N ALA A 46 -2.26 -4.23 -0.71
CA ALA A 46 -0.82 -4.26 -0.98
C ALA A 46 -0.01 -4.66 0.27
N CYS A 47 -0.41 -4.17 1.45
CA CYS A 47 0.24 -4.54 2.71
C CYS A 47 0.08 -6.03 3.00
N ILE A 48 -1.11 -6.60 2.78
CA ILE A 48 -1.36 -8.04 2.96
C ILE A 48 -0.55 -8.89 1.98
N ALA A 49 -0.46 -8.48 0.71
CA ALA A 49 0.37 -9.18 -0.27
C ALA A 49 1.85 -9.21 0.15
N ASN A 50 2.36 -8.10 0.70
CA ASN A 50 3.70 -8.05 1.29
C ASN A 50 3.85 -8.99 2.49
N MET A 51 2.88 -9.03 3.40
CA MET A 51 2.91 -9.94 4.56
C MET A 51 2.97 -11.40 4.13
N ARG A 52 2.14 -11.82 3.17
CA ARG A 52 2.18 -13.17 2.61
C ARG A 52 3.50 -13.51 1.92
N THR A 53 4.12 -12.52 1.28
CA THR A 53 5.45 -12.70 0.67
C THR A 53 6.52 -12.92 1.75
N LEU A 54 6.42 -12.20 2.88
CA LEU A 54 7.30 -12.41 4.03
C LEU A 54 7.06 -13.77 4.68
N GLU A 55 5.80 -14.17 4.88
CA GLU A 55 5.43 -15.49 5.42
C GLU A 55 6.06 -16.61 4.59
N GLY A 56 5.88 -16.61 3.27
CA GLY A 56 6.49 -17.61 2.40
C GLY A 56 8.02 -17.60 2.41
N ALA A 57 8.64 -16.41 2.47
CA ALA A 57 10.11 -16.32 2.55
C ALA A 57 10.65 -16.88 3.87
N ILE A 58 9.93 -16.68 4.98
CA ILE A 58 10.27 -17.19 6.29
C ILE A 58 10.07 -18.71 6.34
N GLU A 59 8.97 -19.22 5.81
CA GLU A 59 8.69 -20.66 5.72
C GLU A 59 9.78 -21.37 4.90
N MET A 60 10.17 -20.81 3.75
CA MET A 60 11.28 -21.35 2.95
C MET A 60 12.61 -21.33 3.72
N TYR A 61 12.89 -20.24 4.44
CA TYR A 61 14.09 -20.14 5.26
C TYR A 61 14.10 -21.20 6.38
N ASP A 62 12.96 -21.42 7.03
CA ASP A 62 12.80 -22.40 8.12
C ASP A 62 12.98 -23.85 7.61
N MET A 63 12.47 -24.16 6.42
CA MET A 63 12.66 -25.45 5.76
C MET A 63 14.14 -25.75 5.45
N ASP A 64 14.90 -24.73 5.04
CA ASP A 64 16.32 -24.88 4.70
C ASP A 64 17.21 -24.86 5.96
N SER A 65 16.80 -24.16 7.02
CA SER A 65 17.52 -24.12 8.29
C SER A 65 17.12 -25.27 9.22
N THR A 66 17.60 -26.48 8.95
CA THR A 66 17.36 -27.70 9.74
C THR A 66 17.50 -27.49 11.26
N GLY A 67 16.38 -27.23 11.96
CA GLY A 67 16.26 -27.32 13.41
C GLY A 67 16.52 -26.05 14.24
N SER A 68 16.72 -24.89 13.63
CA SER A 68 16.72 -23.62 14.36
C SER A 68 15.35 -22.96 14.21
N ASN A 69 14.52 -22.95 15.24
CA ASN A 69 13.28 -22.17 15.25
C ASN A 69 13.65 -20.67 15.21
N VAL A 70 13.90 -20.11 14.02
CA VAL A 70 14.44 -18.75 13.85
C VAL A 70 13.34 -17.68 14.01
N VAL A 71 12.08 -18.09 14.02
CA VAL A 71 10.93 -17.21 14.26
C VAL A 71 10.75 -16.96 15.76
N SER A 72 11.65 -16.17 16.33
CA SER A 72 11.39 -15.45 17.58
C SER A 72 10.62 -14.16 17.27
N ASP A 73 9.75 -13.74 18.18
CA ASP A 73 9.04 -12.46 18.07
C ASP A 73 10.02 -11.33 17.77
N GLY A 74 9.75 -10.55 16.73
CA GLY A 74 10.70 -9.52 16.32
C GLY A 74 10.36 -8.82 15.02
N ALA A 75 10.97 -7.65 14.84
CA ALA A 75 10.83 -6.90 13.61
C ALA A 75 11.56 -7.61 12.45
N VAL A 76 10.92 -7.65 11.28
CA VAL A 76 11.46 -8.18 10.02
C VAL A 76 11.85 -7.03 9.09
N VAL A 77 10.99 -6.02 9.03
CA VAL A 77 11.22 -4.81 8.23
C VAL A 77 10.82 -3.61 9.07
N SER A 78 11.72 -2.65 9.22
CA SER A 78 11.46 -1.41 9.96
C SER A 78 10.51 -0.47 9.20
N ASN A 79 9.97 0.52 9.90
CA ASN A 79 9.17 1.60 9.30
C ASN A 79 9.96 2.41 8.22
N ALA A 80 11.29 2.35 8.24
CA ALA A 80 12.17 2.95 7.24
C ALA A 80 12.33 2.09 5.97
N GLY A 81 11.69 0.92 5.91
CA GLY A 81 11.79 -0.01 4.79
C GLY A 81 13.15 -0.71 4.72
N GLN A 82 13.80 -0.93 5.86
CA GLN A 82 15.04 -1.70 5.96
C GLN A 82 14.79 -3.03 6.62
N PHE A 83 15.47 -4.08 6.15
CA PHE A 83 15.50 -5.36 6.84
C PHE A 83 16.14 -5.21 8.22
N VAL A 84 15.54 -5.84 9.22
CA VAL A 84 16.00 -5.90 10.61
C VAL A 84 15.72 -7.31 11.15
N GLY A 85 16.39 -7.70 12.22
CA GLY A 85 16.21 -9.03 12.82
C GLY A 85 16.39 -10.15 11.79
N ILE A 86 15.42 -11.06 11.72
CA ILE A 86 15.39 -12.16 10.72
C ILE A 86 15.35 -11.66 9.27
N GLY A 87 14.87 -10.44 9.00
CA GLY A 87 14.87 -9.87 7.66
C GLY A 87 16.26 -9.79 7.05
N VAL A 88 17.30 -9.57 7.87
CA VAL A 88 18.70 -9.55 7.42
C VAL A 88 19.16 -10.95 7.00
N GLN A 89 18.66 -11.99 7.67
CA GLN A 89 18.93 -13.39 7.32
C GLN A 89 18.18 -13.81 6.06
N LEU A 90 16.94 -13.37 5.88
CA LEU A 90 16.17 -13.60 4.64
C LEU A 90 16.86 -12.97 3.43
N GLN A 91 17.46 -11.79 3.62
CA GLN A 91 18.24 -11.14 2.57
C GLN A 91 19.56 -11.87 2.28
N SER A 92 20.29 -12.25 3.32
CA SER A 92 21.58 -12.95 3.20
C SER A 92 21.42 -14.34 2.60
N GLY A 93 20.37 -15.06 2.98
CA GLY A 93 19.98 -16.35 2.44
C GLY A 93 19.29 -16.30 1.06
N ARG A 94 19.15 -15.10 0.47
CA ARG A 94 18.57 -14.87 -0.87
C ARG A 94 17.10 -15.28 -1.04
N TYR A 95 16.36 -15.44 0.05
CA TYR A 95 14.91 -15.69 0.02
C TYR A 95 14.12 -14.45 -0.37
N LEU A 96 14.65 -13.26 -0.07
CA LEU A 96 14.00 -11.99 -0.43
C LEU A 96 14.99 -10.98 -1.01
N LYS A 97 14.70 -10.49 -2.22
CA LYS A 97 15.57 -9.57 -2.96
C LYS A 97 15.61 -8.15 -2.37
N SER A 98 14.49 -7.70 -1.81
CA SER A 98 14.34 -6.35 -1.28
C SER A 98 13.27 -6.31 -0.19
N PRO A 99 13.42 -5.45 0.83
CA PRO A 99 12.45 -5.35 1.90
C PRO A 99 11.12 -4.80 1.38
N PRO A 100 9.99 -5.51 1.59
CA PRO A 100 8.69 -4.97 1.25
C PRO A 100 8.37 -3.79 2.15
N VAL A 101 7.91 -2.69 1.56
CA VAL A 101 7.59 -1.46 2.31
C VAL A 101 6.08 -1.25 2.32
N CYS A 102 5.53 -1.05 3.51
CA CYS A 102 4.14 -0.66 3.68
C CYS A 102 3.96 0.79 3.17
N LYS A 103 3.04 1.02 2.23
CA LYS A 103 2.75 2.37 1.68
C LYS A 103 2.15 3.33 2.72
N SER A 104 1.75 2.84 3.89
CA SER A 104 1.29 3.63 5.03
C SER A 104 2.41 3.90 6.06
N GLY A 105 3.65 3.46 5.80
CA GLY A 105 4.80 3.64 6.70
C GLY A 105 4.71 2.78 7.96
N GLY A 106 4.31 1.53 7.82
CA GLY A 106 4.29 0.54 8.90
C GLY A 106 5.46 -0.43 8.81
N ALA A 107 5.95 -0.90 9.95
CA ALA A 107 6.91 -1.98 10.07
C ALA A 107 6.18 -3.31 9.92
N TYR A 108 6.95 -4.36 9.63
CA TYR A 108 6.50 -5.74 9.62
C TYR A 108 7.20 -6.48 10.74
N ASN A 109 6.41 -7.10 11.61
CA ASN A 109 6.88 -7.84 12.77
C ASN A 109 6.33 -9.27 12.73
N ILE A 110 7.12 -10.22 13.20
CA ILE A 110 6.65 -11.57 13.51
C ILE A 110 6.05 -11.55 14.90
N ILE A 111 4.85 -12.10 15.01
CA ILE A 111 4.23 -12.44 16.28
C ILE A 111 4.01 -13.96 16.33
N ASN A 112 4.53 -14.61 17.36
CA ASN A 112 4.20 -15.99 17.64
C ASN A 112 2.85 -16.02 18.33
N ALA A 113 1.82 -16.37 17.58
CA ALA A 113 0.55 -16.78 18.16
C ALA A 113 0.67 -18.24 18.62
N PRO A 114 -0.08 -18.67 19.65
CA PRO A 114 0.02 -20.01 20.22
C PRO A 114 -0.18 -21.18 19.22
N ASN A 115 -0.73 -20.91 18.04
CA ASN A 115 -1.00 -21.93 17.00
C ASN A 115 -0.37 -21.61 15.63
N ALA A 116 0.29 -20.46 15.45
CA ALA A 116 0.89 -20.05 14.18
C ALA A 116 1.83 -18.84 14.35
N THR A 117 2.91 -18.80 13.57
CA THR A 117 3.70 -17.58 13.38
C THR A 117 2.99 -16.70 12.35
N GLU A 118 2.52 -15.52 12.75
CA GLU A 118 1.81 -14.60 11.85
C GLU A 118 2.63 -13.32 11.64
N ILE A 119 2.58 -12.76 10.42
CA ILE A 119 3.17 -11.46 10.14
C ILE A 119 2.16 -10.35 10.42
N SER A 120 2.57 -9.39 11.26
CA SER A 120 1.82 -8.21 11.63
C SER A 120 2.42 -6.95 11.04
N CYS A 121 1.57 -6.00 10.65
CA CYS A 121 1.97 -4.66 10.28
C CYS A 121 1.41 -3.62 11.27
N ASP A 122 2.26 -2.72 11.76
CA ASP A 122 1.87 -1.67 12.74
C ASP A 122 0.69 -0.78 12.29
N LYS A 123 0.43 -0.69 10.98
CA LYS A 123 -0.60 0.18 10.41
C LYS A 123 -1.88 -0.54 10.01
N HIS A 124 -1.81 -1.83 9.71
CA HIS A 124 -2.95 -2.58 9.17
C HIS A 124 -3.29 -3.84 9.98
N GLY A 125 -2.48 -4.19 10.98
CA GLY A 125 -2.65 -5.41 11.78
C GLY A 125 -2.12 -6.64 11.07
N THR A 126 -2.71 -7.78 11.37
CA THR A 126 -2.29 -9.10 10.88
C THR A 126 -3.08 -9.54 9.64
N VAL A 127 -2.66 -10.57 8.92
CA VAL A 127 -3.35 -11.05 7.71
C VAL A 127 -4.74 -11.62 8.02
N SER A 128 -4.90 -12.30 9.16
CA SER A 128 -6.16 -12.89 9.64
C SER A 128 -7.18 -11.85 10.10
N ASN A 129 -6.72 -10.77 10.74
CA ASN A 129 -7.58 -9.72 11.28
C ASN A 129 -7.68 -8.47 10.38
N SER A 130 -6.88 -8.39 9.31
CA SER A 130 -7.02 -7.35 8.30
C SER A 130 -8.29 -7.63 7.50
N GLN A 131 -9.42 -7.05 7.93
CA GLN A 131 -10.69 -7.10 7.22
C GLN A 131 -10.54 -6.52 5.81
N VAL A 132 -10.20 -7.40 4.87
CA VAL A 132 -10.42 -7.18 3.44
C VAL A 132 -11.90 -7.44 3.23
N PRO A 133 -12.75 -6.45 2.89
CA PRO A 133 -14.00 -6.78 2.25
C PRO A 133 -13.66 -7.52 0.96
N GLN A 134 -13.99 -8.81 0.95
CA GLN A 134 -13.93 -9.66 -0.25
C GLN A 134 -14.81 -9.03 -1.33
#